data_AF-A0A920RJ26-F1
#
_entry.id   AF-A0A920RJ26-F1
#
_cell.length_a   1.000
_cell.length_b   1.000
_cell.length_c   1.000
_cell.angle_alpha   90.00
_cell.angle_beta   90.00
_cell.angle_gamma   90.00
#
_symmetry.space_group_name_H-M   'P 1'
#
loop_
_entity.id
_entity.type
_entity.pdbx_description
1 polymer ?
#
loop_
_entity_poly.entity_id
_entity_poly.type
_entity_poly.pdbx_seq_one_letter_code
_entity_poly.pdbx_strand_id
1 'polypeptide(L)'
;MISPGDRVLVPIFGRFGHLLTEIASRCRAEVINIETEWGSTFEADQVAERYVGINLHRGALSRRHIYHYGPAAGRHWSDLS
;
A
#
# COMPACT_ATOMS: atom_id res chain seq x y z
N MET A 1 -4.13 13.39 5.46
CA MET A 1 -5.48 13.79 5.00
C MET A 1 -5.67 13.22 3.61
N ILE A 2 -6.83 12.66 3.28
CA ILE A 2 -7.17 12.15 1.94
C ILE A 2 -7.92 13.24 1.18
N SER A 3 -7.50 13.51 -0.06
CA SER A 3 -8.09 14.49 -0.97
C SER A 3 -8.71 13.83 -2.20
N PRO A 4 -9.67 14.48 -2.88
CA PRO A 4 -10.20 14.01 -4.16
C PRO A 4 -9.10 13.75 -5.18
N GLY A 5 -9.11 12.58 -5.81
CA GLY A 5 -8.10 12.14 -6.78
C GLY A 5 -6.85 11.51 -6.18
N ASP A 6 -6.70 11.46 -4.84
CA ASP A 6 -5.65 10.66 -4.21
C ASP A 6 -5.85 9.18 -4.54
N ARG A 7 -4.76 8.43 -4.68
CA ARG A 7 -4.80 6.98 -4.87
C ARG A 7 -4.57 6.29 -3.53
N VAL A 8 -5.47 5.40 -3.16
CA VAL A 8 -5.43 4.73 -1.85
C VAL A 8 -5.45 3.23 -2.06
N LEU A 9 -4.33 2.58 -1.76
CA LEU A 9 -4.24 1.12 -1.71
C LEU A 9 -4.79 0.63 -0.36
N VAL A 10 -5.80 -0.25 -0.39
CA VAL A 10 -6.40 -0.85 0.82
C VAL A 10 -6.29 -2.37 0.74
N PRO A 11 -5.41 -2.98 1.56
CA PRO A 11 -5.41 -4.42 1.79
C PRO A 11 -6.61 -4.82 2.65
N ILE A 12 -7.46 -5.71 2.13
CA ILE A 12 -8.62 -6.26 2.82
C ILE A 12 -8.31 -7.69 3.25
N PHE A 13 -8.22 -7.88 4.55
CA PHE A 13 -8.09 -9.18 5.21
C PHE A 13 -9.10 -9.32 6.38
N GLY A 14 -10.16 -8.50 6.33
CA GLY A 14 -11.24 -8.47 7.32
C GLY A 14 -12.10 -7.20 7.20
N ARG A 15 -13.06 -7.03 8.11
CA ARG A 15 -14.08 -5.96 8.10
C ARG A 15 -13.49 -4.55 7.97
N PHE A 16 -12.37 -4.27 8.63
CA PHE A 16 -11.79 -2.92 8.63
C PHE A 16 -11.30 -2.48 7.24
N GLY A 17 -10.84 -3.41 6.39
CA GLY A 17 -10.44 -3.09 5.02
C GLY A 17 -11.63 -2.56 4.19
N HIS A 18 -12.80 -3.18 4.32
CA HIS A 18 -14.01 -2.69 3.66
C HIS A 18 -14.44 -1.32 4.19
N LEU A 19 -14.33 -1.08 5.51
CA LEU A 19 -14.62 0.23 6.10
C LEU A 19 -13.68 1.32 5.55
N LEU A 20 -12.38 1.04 5.47
CA LEU A 20 -11.40 1.98 4.91
C LEU A 20 -11.67 2.29 3.43
N THR A 21 -12.10 1.27 2.68
CA THR A 21 -12.51 1.42 1.28
C THR A 21 -13.68 2.40 1.14
N GLU A 22 -14.70 2.23 1.97
CA GLU A 22 -15.88 3.11 1.98
C GLU A 22 -15.51 4.55 2.35
N ILE A 23 -14.68 4.73 3.38
CA ILE A 23 -14.23 6.06 3.82
C ILE A 23 -13.43 6.76 2.71
N ALA A 24 -12.42 6.09 2.15
CA ALA A 24 -11.60 6.66 1.08
C ALA A 24 -12.43 6.98 -0.17
N SER A 25 -13.40 6.13 -0.51
CA SER A 25 -14.31 6.36 -1.64
C SER A 25 -15.19 7.60 -1.41
N ARG A 26 -15.71 7.81 -0.19
CA ARG A 26 -16.46 9.03 0.17
C ARG A 26 -15.61 10.30 0.08
N CYS A 27 -14.30 10.19 0.28
CA CYS A 27 -13.34 11.28 0.04
C CYS A 27 -13.04 11.53 -1.44
N ARG A 28 -13.66 10.79 -2.38
CA ARG A 28 -13.40 10.84 -3.83
C ARG A 28 -11.98 10.42 -4.21
N ALA A 29 -11.38 9.52 -3.44
CA ALA A 29 -10.12 8.88 -3.81
C ALA A 29 -10.34 7.82 -4.91
N GLU A 30 -9.29 7.53 -5.68
CA GLU A 30 -9.16 6.31 -6.47
C GLU A 30 -8.75 5.18 -5.52
N VAL A 31 -9.73 4.42 -5.05
CA VAL A 31 -9.48 3.31 -4.11
C VAL A 31 -9.11 2.05 -4.89
N ILE A 32 -8.04 1.42 -4.46
CA ILE A 32 -7.48 0.22 -5.07
C ILE A 32 -7.43 -0.86 -4.00
N ASN A 33 -8.21 -1.92 -4.20
CA ASN A 33 -8.30 -3.01 -3.26
C ASN A 33 -7.41 -4.18 -3.66
N ILE A 34 -6.83 -4.85 -2.65
CA ILE A 34 -6.35 -6.22 -2.74
C ILE A 34 -7.01 -7.00 -1.62
N GLU A 35 -7.43 -8.23 -1.90
CA GLU A 35 -8.20 -9.04 -0.95
C GLU A 35 -7.53 -10.40 -0.73
N THR A 36 -7.64 -10.90 0.50
CA THR A 36 -7.27 -12.26 0.89
C THR A 36 -8.37 -12.84 1.78
N GLU A 37 -8.27 -14.13 2.10
CA GLU A 37 -9.20 -14.80 3.00
C GLU A 37 -9.26 -14.11 4.36
N TRP A 38 -10.47 -13.97 4.93
CA TRP A 38 -10.64 -13.36 6.24
C TRP A 38 -9.98 -14.20 7.33
N GLY A 39 -9.18 -13.54 8.18
CA GLY A 39 -8.38 -14.23 9.19
C GLY A 39 -6.98 -14.65 8.70
N SER A 40 -6.67 -14.45 7.42
CA SER A 40 -5.31 -14.52 6.89
C SER A 40 -4.66 -13.12 6.84
N THR A 41 -3.38 -13.05 6.52
CA THR A 41 -2.62 -11.79 6.39
C THR A 41 -1.90 -11.73 5.05
N PHE A 42 -1.57 -10.52 4.60
CA PHE A 42 -0.66 -10.34 3.47
C PHE A 42 0.78 -10.36 3.95
N GLU A 43 1.67 -10.93 3.13
CA GLU A 43 3.10 -10.71 3.26
C GLU A 43 3.47 -9.29 2.83
N ALA A 44 4.51 -8.72 3.43
CA ALA A 44 4.95 -7.36 3.13
C ALA A 44 5.24 -7.14 1.63
N ASP A 45 5.84 -8.14 1.00
CA ASP A 45 6.22 -8.10 -0.42
C ASP A 45 4.99 -8.02 -1.33
N GLN A 46 3.89 -8.71 -1.00
CA GLN A 46 2.65 -8.65 -1.78
C GLN A 46 2.06 -7.24 -1.82
N VAL A 47 2.10 -6.53 -0.68
CA VAL A 47 1.63 -5.15 -0.58
C VAL A 47 2.58 -4.19 -1.32
N ALA A 48 3.90 -4.40 -1.19
CA ALA A 48 4.91 -3.58 -1.84
C ALA A 48 4.87 -3.71 -3.37
N GLU A 49 4.79 -4.93 -3.90
CA GLU A 49 4.63 -5.21 -5.33
C GLU A 49 3.40 -4.51 -5.89
N ARG A 50 2.27 -4.61 -5.18
CA ARG A 50 1.04 -3.94 -5.58
C ARG A 50 1.21 -2.42 -5.62
N TYR A 51 1.81 -1.84 -4.58
CA TYR A 51 2.08 -0.41 -4.49
C TYR A 51 2.97 0.08 -5.64
N VAL A 52 4.03 -0.66 -5.96
CA VAL A 52 4.92 -0.34 -7.09
C VAL A 52 4.14 -0.42 -8.40
N GLY A 53 3.40 -1.51 -8.65
CA GLY A 53 2.60 -1.68 -9.87
C GLY A 53 1.59 -0.56 -10.09
N ILE A 54 0.93 -0.09 -9.02
CA ILE A 54 0.02 1.08 -9.06
C ILE A 54 0.75 2.30 -9.63
N ASN A 55 1.95 2.59 -9.15
CA ASN A 55 2.67 3.83 -9.47
C ASN A 55 3.46 3.78 -10.79
N LEU A 56 3.81 2.60 -11.30
CA LEU A 56 4.52 2.45 -12.57
C LEU A 56 3.70 2.93 -13.79
N HIS A 57 2.37 2.79 -13.76
CA HIS A 57 1.50 3.13 -14.90
C HIS A 57 1.30 4.64 -15.14
N ARG A 58 1.80 5.56 -14.29
CA ARG A 58 1.70 7.02 -14.49
C ARG A 58 2.99 7.73 -14.91
N GLY A 59 4.07 7.00 -15.23
CA GLY A 59 5.23 7.58 -15.92
C GLY A 59 6.05 8.62 -15.16
N ALA A 60 5.95 8.72 -13.83
CA ALA A 60 6.78 9.63 -13.04
C ALA A 60 6.95 9.17 -11.59
N LEU A 61 7.88 8.25 -11.35
CA LEU A 61 8.59 8.23 -10.07
C LEU A 61 10.08 8.36 -10.35
N SER A 62 10.60 9.56 -10.07
CA SER A 62 12.02 9.79 -9.84
C SER A 62 12.55 8.72 -8.87
N ARG A 63 13.66 8.09 -9.24
CA ARG A 63 14.31 6.89 -8.66
C ARG A 63 14.73 6.99 -7.17
N ARG A 64 14.05 7.76 -6.31
CA ARG A 64 14.52 8.07 -4.95
C ARG A 64 13.87 7.26 -3.82
N HIS A 65 12.84 6.45 -4.09
CA HIS A 65 12.23 5.55 -3.11
C HIS A 65 11.85 4.21 -3.74
N ILE A 66 12.81 3.54 -4.39
CA ILE A 66 12.69 2.10 -4.59
C ILE A 66 13.19 1.49 -3.29
N TYR A 67 12.25 1.26 -2.36
CA TYR A 67 12.52 0.52 -1.15
C TYR A 67 12.98 -0.90 -1.56
N HIS A 68 14.26 -1.19 -1.36
CA HIS A 68 14.78 -2.54 -1.45
C HIS A 68 14.27 -3.33 -0.24
N TYR A 69 13.20 -4.10 -0.43
CA TYR A 69 12.86 -5.21 0.47
C TYR A 69 13.22 -6.51 -0.24
N GLY A 70 14.33 -7.08 0.20
CA GLY A 70 14.83 -8.44 -0.07
C GLY A 70 15.47 -8.95 1.23
N PRO A 71 15.81 -10.24 1.35
CA PRO A 71 15.91 -10.97 2.63
C PRO A 71 17.15 -10.64 3.51
N ALA A 72 17.64 -9.40 3.51
CA ALA A 72 18.80 -8.95 4.27
C ALA A 72 18.47 -7.82 5.27
N ALA A 73 17.28 -7.83 5.89
CA ALA A 73 16.89 -6.85 6.90
C ALA A 73 17.44 -7.21 8.30
N GLY A 74 18.77 -7.22 8.42
CA GLY A 74 19.50 -7.28 9.69
C GLY A 74 19.89 -5.89 10.23
N ARG A 75 19.13 -4.83 9.93
CA ARG A 75 19.39 -3.48 10.47
C ARG A 75 18.29 -3.04 11.43
N HIS A 76 18.74 -2.71 12.64
CA HIS A 76 17.95 -2.19 13.74
C HIS A 76 17.55 -0.74 13.43
N TRP A 77 16.31 -0.39 13.74
CA TRP A 77 15.69 0.93 13.58
C TRP A 77 16.45 2.12 14.21
N SER A 78 17.45 1.87 15.08
CA SER A 78 18.27 2.90 15.75
C SER A 78 19.25 3.63 14.84
N ASP A 79 19.53 3.14 13.63
CA ASP A 79 20.64 3.63 12.81
C ASP A 79 20.22 4.67 11.75
N LEU A 80 19.00 5.20 11.83
CA LEU A 80 18.44 6.18 10.88
C LEU A 80 17.93 7.47 11.55
N SER A 81 18.41 7.81 12.75
CA SER A 81 18.18 9.12 13.39
C SER A 81 19.49 9.88 13.63
#